data_AF-A0A1F2QFU4-F1
#
_entry.id   AF-A0A1F2QFU4-F1
#
_cell.length_a   1.000
_cell.length_b   1.000
_cell.length_c   1.000
_cell.angle_alpha   90.00
_cell.angle_beta   90.00
_cell.angle_gamma   90.00
#
_symmetry.space_group_name_H-M   'P 1'
#
loop_
_entity.id
_entity.type
_entity.pdbx_description
1 polymer ?
#
loop_
_entity_poly.entity_id
_entity_poly.type
_entity_poly.pdbx_seq_one_letter_code
_entity_poly.pdbx_strand_id
1 'polypeptide(L)'
;MEGFIDHRFAPFSPMPKIPRLHGDIVVTEKIDGTNASVEFARGAEDWFGMAANSRNKRLVEIYWQADREFNPIVKWQGKDNYGFGAFVVANFLKLRDLGYGRHFGEWWGQGIQRTYGLDYRLFSLFNANPLKTLPDCVGVVPVLEELESFDLDAINMIMAALKIGGSVAAPGFADPEGIVLFHARAGQLLKFTFDAGPKGQKEE
;
A
#
# COMPACT_ATOMS: atom_id res chain seq x y z
N MET A 1 23.88 -26.23 -40.53
CA MET A 1 24.67 -25.19 -39.82
C MET A 1 23.99 -24.90 -38.49
N GLU A 2 23.76 -25.95 -37.70
CA GLU A 2 23.29 -25.86 -36.31
C GLU A 2 24.48 -26.27 -35.47
N GLY A 3 25.07 -25.35 -34.71
CA GLY A 3 26.28 -25.69 -33.95
C GLY A 3 27.08 -24.55 -33.33
N PHE A 4 26.53 -23.33 -33.23
CA PHE A 4 27.20 -22.23 -32.53
C PHE A 4 26.17 -21.32 -31.85
N ILE A 5 25.33 -21.86 -30.97
CA ILE A 5 24.71 -21.03 -29.94
C ILE A 5 25.69 -21.00 -28.77
N ASP A 6 26.45 -19.91 -28.71
CA ASP A 6 27.42 -19.65 -27.66
C ASP A 6 26.68 -19.32 -26.34
N HIS A 7 26.52 -20.32 -25.48
CA HIS A 7 25.93 -20.19 -24.14
C HIS A 7 26.84 -19.48 -23.11
N ARG A 8 27.97 -18.88 -23.51
CA ARG A 8 28.92 -18.25 -22.57
C ARG A 8 28.45 -16.91 -21.99
N PHE A 9 27.45 -16.27 -22.61
CA PHE A 9 26.95 -14.97 -22.15
C PHE A 9 25.48 -15.07 -21.77
N ALA A 10 25.13 -14.40 -20.66
CA ALA A 10 23.73 -14.15 -20.33
C ALA A 10 23.03 -13.39 -21.47
N PRO A 11 21.70 -13.53 -21.65
CA PRO A 11 20.95 -12.72 -22.59
C PRO A 11 21.27 -11.23 -22.38
N PHE A 12 21.45 -10.49 -23.48
CA PHE A 12 21.69 -9.05 -23.41
C PHE A 12 20.56 -8.37 -22.63
N SER A 13 20.94 -7.60 -21.61
CA SER A 13 20.02 -6.76 -20.83
C SER A 13 20.50 -5.32 -20.90
N PRO A 14 19.75 -4.41 -21.54
CA PRO A 14 20.13 -3.00 -21.57
C PRO A 14 20.09 -2.39 -20.17
N MET A 15 20.92 -1.38 -19.92
CA MET A 15 20.86 -0.60 -18.69
C MET A 15 19.50 0.14 -18.61
N PRO A 16 18.78 0.07 -17.47
CA PRO A 16 17.57 0.86 -17.27
C PRO A 16 17.84 2.37 -17.40
N LYS A 17 16.83 3.14 -17.81
CA LYS A 17 16.93 4.61 -17.80
C LYS A 17 17.19 5.11 -16.39
N ILE A 18 18.11 6.06 -16.25
CA ILE A 18 18.38 6.76 -14.98
C ILE A 18 17.35 7.91 -14.85
N PRO A 19 16.46 7.88 -13.84
CA PRO A 19 15.54 8.99 -13.60
C PRO A 19 16.29 10.21 -13.07
N ARG A 20 15.78 11.41 -13.37
CA ARG A 20 16.31 12.67 -12.82
C ARG A 20 15.86 12.83 -11.37
N LEU A 21 16.74 13.35 -10.51
CA LEU A 21 16.44 13.64 -9.10
C LEU A 21 15.40 14.75 -8.91
N HIS A 22 15.39 15.76 -9.79
CA HIS A 22 14.36 16.79 -9.74
C HIS A 22 13.12 16.34 -10.49
N GLY A 23 11.97 16.46 -9.83
CA GLY A 23 10.63 16.17 -10.32
C GLY A 23 9.66 16.06 -9.14
N ASP A 24 8.38 15.92 -9.45
CA ASP A 24 7.31 15.94 -8.46
C ASP A 24 7.45 14.79 -7.44
N ILE A 25 7.36 15.16 -6.17
CA ILE A 25 7.41 14.26 -5.03
C ILE A 25 6.13 14.43 -4.21
N VAL A 26 5.45 13.33 -3.92
CA VAL A 26 4.33 13.31 -2.97
C VAL A 26 4.84 12.71 -1.67
N VAL A 27 4.65 13.43 -0.56
CA VAL A 27 5.03 12.98 0.78
C VAL A 27 3.77 12.57 1.53
N THR A 28 3.72 11.34 2.00
CA THR A 28 2.63 10.81 2.83
C THR A 28 3.13 10.37 4.19
N GLU A 29 2.23 10.29 5.18
CA GLU A 29 2.57 9.66 6.45
C GLU A 29 2.89 8.18 6.23
N LYS A 30 3.99 7.69 6.81
CA LYS A 30 4.25 6.27 6.87
C LYS A 30 3.45 5.66 8.02
N ILE A 31 2.49 4.82 7.66
CA ILE A 31 1.72 4.04 8.61
C ILE A 31 2.43 2.71 8.89
N ASP A 32 2.67 2.43 10.17
CA ASP A 32 3.25 1.19 10.65
C ASP A 32 2.15 0.16 10.85
N GLY A 33 1.77 -0.51 9.76
CA GLY A 33 0.79 -1.58 9.76
C GLY A 33 1.33 -2.84 9.10
N THR A 34 0.52 -3.41 8.23
CA THR A 34 0.92 -4.45 7.30
C THR A 34 0.42 -4.13 5.90
N ASN A 35 1.29 -4.31 4.91
CA ASN A 35 0.92 -4.11 3.51
C ASN A 35 -0.25 -5.02 3.13
N ALA A 36 -1.25 -4.43 2.48
CA ALA A 36 -2.48 -5.06 2.09
C ALA A 36 -2.89 -4.63 0.66
N SER A 37 -3.59 -5.50 -0.06
CA SER A 37 -4.26 -5.10 -1.29
C SER A 37 -5.55 -5.86 -1.55
N VAL A 38 -6.50 -5.16 -2.17
CA VAL A 38 -7.74 -5.72 -2.70
C VAL A 38 -7.63 -5.73 -4.23
N GLU A 39 -7.88 -6.87 -4.85
CA GLU A 39 -7.96 -7.00 -6.30
C GLU A 39 -9.37 -7.35 -6.71
N PHE A 40 -9.94 -6.60 -7.66
CA PHE A 40 -11.26 -6.86 -8.22
C PHE A 40 -11.14 -7.12 -9.72
N ALA A 41 -11.73 -8.22 -10.18
CA ALA A 41 -11.67 -8.67 -11.57
C ALA A 41 -13.02 -9.19 -12.06
N ARG A 42 -13.25 -9.06 -13.37
CA ARG A 42 -14.38 -9.70 -14.07
C ARG A 42 -13.93 -11.03 -14.67
N GLY A 43 -14.71 -12.06 -14.45
CA GLY A 43 -14.58 -13.37 -15.09
C GLY A 43 -15.48 -13.51 -16.32
N ALA A 44 -15.48 -14.71 -16.91
CA ALA A 44 -16.41 -15.07 -17.98
C ALA A 44 -17.85 -15.22 -17.42
N GLU A 45 -18.86 -15.17 -18.30
CA GLU A 45 -20.24 -15.54 -17.96
C GLU A 45 -20.79 -14.83 -16.70
N ASP A 46 -20.56 -13.51 -16.62
CA ASP A 46 -20.99 -12.64 -15.52
C ASP A 46 -20.52 -13.04 -14.12
N TRP A 47 -19.41 -13.79 -14.05
CA TRP A 47 -18.66 -13.99 -12.83
C TRP A 47 -17.80 -12.77 -12.49
N PHE A 48 -17.61 -12.60 -11.20
CA PHE A 48 -16.73 -11.63 -10.59
C PHE A 48 -15.81 -12.35 -9.60
N GLY A 49 -14.62 -11.78 -9.43
CA GLY A 49 -13.62 -12.25 -8.48
C GLY A 49 -13.06 -11.09 -7.67
N MET A 50 -12.99 -11.27 -6.35
CA MET A 50 -12.24 -10.39 -5.46
C MET A 50 -11.21 -11.17 -4.68
N ALA A 51 -10.05 -10.56 -4.43
CA ALA A 51 -9.02 -11.16 -3.63
C ALA A 51 -8.41 -10.19 -2.62
N ALA A 52 -8.19 -10.69 -1.40
CA ALA A 52 -7.38 -10.02 -0.40
C ALA A 52 -5.96 -10.59 -0.41
N ASN A 53 -4.97 -9.71 -0.37
CA ASN A 53 -3.56 -10.08 -0.38
C ASN A 53 -2.82 -9.35 0.74
N SER A 54 -1.83 -10.03 1.35
CA SER A 54 -0.75 -9.35 2.06
C SER A 54 0.43 -9.11 1.11
N ARG A 55 1.56 -8.59 1.62
CA ARG A 55 2.75 -8.27 0.82
C ARG A 55 3.17 -9.32 -0.20
N ASN A 56 3.11 -10.60 0.18
CA ASN A 56 3.66 -11.68 -0.63
C ASN A 56 2.75 -12.91 -0.70
N LYS A 57 1.50 -12.80 -0.26
CA LYS A 57 0.56 -13.94 -0.20
C LYS A 57 -0.86 -13.51 -0.58
N ARG A 58 -1.55 -14.38 -1.32
CA ARG A 58 -3.00 -14.39 -1.43
C ARG A 58 -3.58 -14.93 -0.11
N LEU A 59 -4.55 -14.24 0.48
CA LEU A 59 -5.18 -14.64 1.73
C LEU A 59 -6.51 -15.35 1.47
N VAL A 60 -7.37 -14.72 0.67
CA VAL A 60 -8.71 -15.21 0.35
C VAL A 60 -9.13 -14.74 -1.03
N GLU A 61 -9.94 -15.56 -1.69
CA GLU A 61 -10.59 -15.28 -2.97
C GLU A 61 -12.09 -15.46 -2.83
N ILE A 62 -12.85 -14.55 -3.44
CA ILE A 62 -14.29 -14.46 -3.34
C ILE A 62 -14.83 -14.41 -4.75
N TYR A 63 -15.71 -15.33 -5.11
CA TYR A 63 -16.30 -15.41 -6.44
C TYR A 63 -17.81 -15.36 -6.36
N TRP A 64 -18.44 -14.57 -7.22
CA TRP A 64 -19.90 -14.48 -7.28
C TRP A 64 -20.36 -14.17 -8.70
N GLN A 65 -21.63 -14.44 -8.98
CA GLN A 65 -22.31 -13.99 -10.21
C GLN A 65 -23.18 -12.77 -9.90
N ALA A 66 -23.45 -11.93 -10.90
CA ALA A 66 -24.29 -10.73 -10.75
C ALA A 66 -25.67 -11.04 -10.14
N ASP A 67 -26.27 -12.17 -10.48
CA ASP A 67 -27.59 -12.61 -10.01
C ASP A 67 -27.55 -13.34 -8.65
N ARG A 68 -26.36 -13.58 -8.09
CA ARG A 68 -26.12 -14.37 -6.87
C ARG A 68 -25.15 -13.72 -5.90
N GLU A 69 -25.27 -12.40 -5.71
CA GLU A 69 -24.41 -11.64 -4.78
C GLU A 69 -24.49 -12.13 -3.33
N PHE A 70 -25.60 -12.76 -2.93
CA PHE A 70 -25.86 -13.16 -1.54
C PHE A 70 -25.30 -14.54 -1.14
N ASN A 71 -24.66 -15.27 -2.06
CA ASN A 71 -24.03 -16.56 -1.74
C ASN A 71 -22.69 -16.73 -2.49
N PRO A 72 -21.67 -15.92 -2.16
CA PRO A 72 -20.38 -16.00 -2.83
C PRO A 72 -19.62 -17.28 -2.45
N ILE A 73 -18.81 -17.77 -3.38
CA ILE A 73 -17.83 -18.83 -3.12
C ILE A 73 -16.59 -18.18 -2.49
N VAL A 74 -16.30 -18.50 -1.24
CA VAL A 74 -15.12 -17.99 -0.52
C VAL A 74 -14.08 -19.10 -0.41
N LYS A 75 -12.88 -18.85 -0.92
CA LYS A 75 -11.73 -19.77 -0.89
C LYS A 75 -10.57 -19.14 -0.12
N TRP A 76 -10.30 -19.67 1.07
CA TRP A 76 -9.13 -19.30 1.85
C TRP A 76 -7.88 -19.97 1.30
N GLN A 77 -6.82 -19.19 1.11
CA GLN A 77 -5.55 -19.64 0.56
C GLN A 77 -4.47 -19.80 1.64
N GLY A 78 -4.80 -19.46 2.89
CA GLY A 78 -3.90 -19.61 4.03
C GLY A 78 -4.47 -18.98 5.30
N LYS A 79 -3.58 -18.74 6.26
CA LYS A 79 -3.93 -18.00 7.48
C LYS A 79 -4.26 -16.55 7.12
N ASP A 80 -5.26 -16.01 7.81
CA ASP A 80 -5.57 -14.58 7.74
C ASP A 80 -4.38 -13.75 8.25
N ASN A 81 -4.31 -12.50 7.82
CA ASN A 81 -3.30 -11.51 8.22
C ASN A 81 -4.00 -10.42 9.06
N TYR A 82 -4.04 -10.62 10.38
CA TYR A 82 -4.69 -9.70 11.33
C TYR A 82 -6.16 -9.39 10.98
N GLY A 83 -6.89 -10.37 10.46
CA GLY A 83 -8.30 -10.21 10.10
C GLY A 83 -8.55 -9.47 8.79
N PHE A 84 -7.52 -9.15 7.99
CA PHE A 84 -7.71 -8.42 6.73
C PHE A 84 -8.52 -9.23 5.70
N GLY A 85 -8.26 -10.53 5.57
CA GLY A 85 -9.03 -11.41 4.71
C GLY A 85 -10.50 -11.46 5.13
N ALA A 86 -10.77 -11.59 6.44
CA ALA A 86 -12.12 -11.59 6.97
C ALA A 86 -12.83 -10.24 6.74
N PHE A 87 -12.11 -9.12 6.90
CA PHE A 87 -12.61 -7.79 6.57
C PHE A 87 -13.02 -7.69 5.09
N VAL A 88 -12.19 -8.18 4.16
CA VAL A 88 -12.53 -8.15 2.73
C VAL A 88 -13.72 -9.05 2.42
N VAL A 89 -13.81 -10.25 3.00
CA VAL A 89 -14.98 -11.15 2.87
C VAL A 89 -16.26 -10.46 3.35
N ALA A 90 -16.20 -9.73 4.47
CA ALA A 90 -17.37 -9.04 5.01
C ALA A 90 -17.80 -7.81 4.18
N ASN A 91 -16.88 -7.20 3.41
CA ASN A 91 -17.10 -5.93 2.72
C ASN A 91 -16.98 -6.02 1.18
N PHE A 92 -16.86 -7.21 0.59
CA PHE A 92 -16.50 -7.37 -0.83
C PHE A 92 -17.44 -6.63 -1.79
N LEU A 93 -18.74 -6.59 -1.49
CA LEU A 93 -19.71 -5.86 -2.32
C LEU A 93 -19.50 -4.34 -2.27
N LYS A 94 -19.04 -3.78 -1.15
CA LYS A 94 -18.67 -2.35 -1.07
C LYS A 94 -17.30 -2.12 -1.73
N LEU A 95 -16.35 -3.02 -1.48
CA LEU A 95 -15.00 -2.91 -2.01
C LEU A 95 -14.94 -3.01 -3.54
N ARG A 96 -15.95 -3.60 -4.19
CA ARG A 96 -16.04 -3.63 -5.66
C ARG A 96 -16.09 -2.23 -6.27
N ASP A 97 -16.59 -1.26 -5.50
CA ASP A 97 -16.73 0.14 -5.95
C ASP A 97 -15.36 0.82 -6.08
N LEU A 98 -14.29 0.25 -5.51
CA LEU A 98 -12.90 0.63 -5.83
C LEU A 98 -12.57 0.43 -7.32
N GLY A 99 -13.36 -0.36 -8.04
CA GLY A 99 -13.22 -0.61 -9.47
C GLY A 99 -12.22 -1.71 -9.78
N TYR A 100 -12.20 -2.16 -11.04
CA TYR A 100 -11.33 -3.25 -11.47
C TYR A 100 -9.85 -2.94 -11.28
N GLY A 101 -9.06 -3.98 -11.06
CA GLY A 101 -7.62 -3.92 -10.83
C GLY A 101 -7.26 -4.13 -9.37
N ARG A 102 -5.99 -3.90 -9.05
CA ARG A 102 -5.43 -4.10 -7.72
C ARG A 102 -5.17 -2.76 -7.04
N HIS A 103 -5.73 -2.61 -5.85
CA HIS A 103 -5.64 -1.41 -5.02
C HIS A 103 -4.80 -1.70 -3.79
N PHE A 104 -3.67 -1.01 -3.68
CA PHE A 104 -2.72 -1.19 -2.58
C PHE A 104 -2.97 -0.19 -1.46
N GLY A 105 -2.80 -0.65 -0.23
CA GLY A 105 -2.91 0.17 0.96
C GLY A 105 -2.24 -0.47 2.17
N GLU A 106 -2.45 0.16 3.31
CA GLU A 106 -2.03 -0.31 4.61
C GLU A 106 -3.22 -0.87 5.38
N TRP A 107 -3.06 -2.04 5.99
CA TRP A 107 -3.95 -2.57 7.02
C TRP A 107 -3.33 -2.31 8.39
N TRP A 108 -4.00 -1.53 9.23
CA TRP A 108 -3.40 -0.97 10.44
C TRP A 108 -4.43 -0.73 11.55
N GLY A 109 -3.97 -0.34 12.74
CA GLY A 109 -4.81 -0.11 13.92
C GLY A 109 -4.76 -1.26 14.92
N GLN A 110 -5.87 -1.54 15.60
CA GLN A 110 -5.96 -2.45 16.75
C GLN A 110 -5.24 -3.79 16.54
N GLY A 111 -4.22 -4.02 17.37
CA GLY A 111 -3.46 -5.27 17.41
C GLY A 111 -2.45 -5.45 16.26
N ILE A 112 -2.13 -4.37 15.55
CA ILE A 112 -1.16 -4.36 14.45
C ILE A 112 -0.09 -3.31 14.77
N GLN A 113 1.16 -3.76 14.96
CA GLN A 113 2.33 -2.92 15.22
C GLN A 113 2.04 -1.81 16.24
N ARG A 114 2.25 -0.53 15.87
CA ARG A 114 2.05 0.65 16.73
C ARG A 114 0.62 0.81 17.25
N THR A 115 -0.37 0.10 16.69
CA THR A 115 -1.79 0.13 17.07
C THR A 115 -2.49 1.50 16.91
N TYR A 116 -1.73 2.59 16.91
CA TYR A 116 -2.17 3.97 16.76
C TYR A 116 -3.22 4.41 17.79
N GLY A 117 -3.26 3.74 18.94
CA GLY A 117 -4.28 3.97 19.98
C GLY A 117 -5.70 3.60 19.55
N LEU A 118 -5.87 2.88 18.43
CA LEU A 118 -7.18 2.51 17.90
C LEU A 118 -7.69 1.20 18.49
N ASP A 119 -8.99 1.14 18.77
CA ASP A 119 -9.72 -0.07 19.15
C ASP A 119 -10.39 -0.78 17.95
N TYR A 120 -10.16 -0.28 16.74
CA TYR A 120 -10.56 -0.88 15.46
C TYR A 120 -9.38 -0.94 14.47
N ARG A 121 -9.58 -1.65 13.36
CA ARG A 121 -8.62 -1.74 12.24
C ARG A 121 -9.15 -1.01 11.01
N LEU A 122 -8.23 -0.45 10.23
CA LEU A 122 -8.51 0.36 9.04
C LEU A 122 -7.74 -0.17 7.84
N PHE A 123 -8.36 -0.12 6.66
CA PHE A 123 -7.67 -0.27 5.38
C PHE A 123 -7.59 1.09 4.70
N SER A 124 -6.37 1.62 4.54
CA SER A 124 -6.14 2.93 3.92
C SER A 124 -5.32 2.79 2.64
N LEU A 125 -5.82 3.29 1.51
CA LEU A 125 -5.10 3.25 0.24
C LEU A 125 -3.85 4.14 0.27
N PHE A 126 -2.75 3.70 -0.33
CA PHE A 126 -1.56 4.55 -0.46
C PHE A 126 -1.76 5.72 -1.42
N ASN A 127 -2.58 5.52 -2.44
CA ASN A 127 -2.99 6.53 -3.40
C ASN A 127 -4.49 6.32 -3.67
N ALA A 128 -5.28 7.37 -3.52
CA ALA A 128 -6.67 7.37 -3.95
C ALA A 128 -6.87 8.43 -5.04
N ASN A 129 -7.71 8.12 -6.03
CA ASN A 129 -8.14 9.14 -6.98
C ASN A 129 -9.09 10.11 -6.23
N PRO A 130 -8.73 11.40 -6.07
CA PRO A 130 -9.54 12.34 -5.30
C PRO A 130 -10.93 12.59 -5.91
N LEU A 131 -11.13 12.26 -7.20
CA LEU A 131 -12.42 12.39 -7.88
C LEU A 131 -13.36 11.20 -7.64
N LYS A 132 -12.89 10.17 -6.94
CA LYS A 132 -13.65 8.94 -6.71
C LYS A 132 -14.11 8.88 -5.25
N THR A 133 -15.42 8.83 -5.05
CA THR A 133 -15.99 8.52 -3.73
C THR A 133 -15.53 7.12 -3.32
N LEU A 134 -14.91 7.02 -2.14
CA LEU A 134 -14.45 5.74 -1.60
C LEU A 134 -15.56 5.06 -0.79
N PRO A 135 -15.56 3.73 -0.74
CA PRO A 135 -16.41 3.00 0.21
C PRO A 135 -16.13 3.46 1.65
N ASP A 136 -17.16 3.48 2.49
CA ASP A 136 -17.08 3.88 3.90
C ASP A 136 -16.05 3.06 4.73
N CYS A 137 -15.76 1.84 4.29
CA CYS A 137 -14.79 0.93 4.90
C CYS A 137 -13.34 1.16 4.43
N VAL A 138 -13.09 2.15 3.55
CA VAL A 138 -11.77 2.41 2.96
C VAL A 138 -11.34 3.84 3.24
N GLY A 139 -10.20 4.00 3.89
CA GLY A 139 -9.52 5.28 4.07
C GLY A 139 -8.47 5.55 3.00
N VAL A 140 -7.75 6.66 3.16
CA VAL A 140 -6.56 7.02 2.38
C VAL A 140 -5.47 7.41 3.34
N VAL A 141 -4.24 7.00 3.06
CA VAL A 141 -3.08 7.49 3.81
C VAL A 141 -2.95 9.00 3.54
N PRO A 142 -2.84 9.86 4.58
CA PRO A 142 -2.77 11.30 4.37
C PRO A 142 -1.55 11.72 3.55
N VAL A 143 -1.79 12.56 2.54
CA VAL A 143 -0.75 13.38 1.92
C VAL A 143 -0.42 14.50 2.89
N LEU A 144 0.86 14.63 3.21
CA LEU A 144 1.38 15.66 4.10
C LEU A 144 1.85 16.88 3.31
N GLU A 145 2.47 16.66 2.15
CA GLU A 145 2.99 17.72 1.30
C GLU A 145 3.23 17.25 -0.14
N GLU A 146 3.16 18.17 -1.09
CA GLU A 146 3.59 17.97 -2.48
C GLU A 146 4.78 18.89 -2.79
N LEU A 147 5.90 18.32 -3.25
CA LEU A 147 7.13 19.06 -3.54
C LEU A 147 7.42 19.03 -5.05
N GLU A 148 7.79 20.17 -5.63
CA GLU A 148 8.17 20.28 -7.05
C GLU A 148 9.54 19.64 -7.36
N SER A 149 10.37 19.45 -6.33
CA SER A 149 11.66 18.76 -6.47
C SER A 149 12.15 18.20 -5.13
N PHE A 150 13.17 17.35 -5.17
CA PHE A 150 13.83 16.85 -3.97
C PHE A 150 14.48 17.99 -3.17
N ASP A 151 13.95 18.23 -1.98
CA ASP A 151 14.43 19.23 -1.03
C ASP A 151 14.54 18.60 0.35
N LEU A 152 15.77 18.38 0.82
CA LEU A 152 16.04 17.73 2.10
C LEU A 152 15.61 18.60 3.29
N ASP A 153 15.69 19.92 3.18
CA ASP A 153 15.30 20.83 4.26
C ASP A 153 13.78 20.82 4.42
N ALA A 154 13.03 20.87 3.32
CA ALA A 154 11.57 20.70 3.34
C ALA A 154 11.15 19.34 3.92
N ILE A 155 11.82 18.26 3.51
CA ILE A 155 11.58 16.91 4.05
C ILE A 155 11.82 16.87 5.57
N ASN A 156 12.90 17.47 6.06
CA ASN A 156 13.21 17.55 7.48
C ASN A 156 12.17 18.38 8.24
N MET A 157 11.63 19.44 7.65
CA MET A 157 10.54 20.22 8.25
C MET A 157 9.25 19.39 8.39
N ILE A 158 8.90 18.58 7.39
CA ILE A 158 7.74 17.67 7.47
C ILE A 158 7.94 16.63 8.58
N MET A 159 9.14 16.03 8.66
CA MET A 159 9.51 15.10 9.73
C MET A 159 9.43 15.76 11.12
N ALA A 160 9.91 17.00 11.27
CA ALA A 160 9.80 17.75 12.52
C ALA A 160 8.34 18.05 12.89
N ALA A 161 7.52 18.42 11.91
CA ALA A 161 6.09 18.68 12.12
C ALA A 161 5.35 17.41 12.60
N LEU A 162 5.61 16.25 11.98
CA LEU A 162 5.08 14.96 12.44
C LEU A 162 5.57 14.61 13.85
N LYS A 163 6.85 14.86 14.16
CA LYS A 163 7.43 14.54 15.47
C LYS A 163 6.79 15.36 16.60
N ILE A 164 6.45 16.62 16.32
CA ILE A 164 5.84 17.54 17.29
C ILE A 164 4.33 17.34 17.37
N GLY A 165 3.67 17.20 16.21
CA GLY A 165 2.20 17.14 16.10
C GLY A 165 1.60 15.75 16.28
N GLY A 166 2.40 14.69 16.13
CA GLY A 166 1.92 13.31 16.11
C GLY A 166 1.37 12.89 14.73
N SER A 167 0.73 11.73 14.70
CA SER A 167 0.11 11.15 13.51
C SER A 167 -1.04 12.01 13.00
N VAL A 168 -1.03 12.31 11.70
CA VAL A 168 -2.15 12.94 10.99
C VAL A 168 -3.21 11.89 10.68
N ALA A 169 -2.78 10.65 10.38
CA ALA A 169 -3.70 9.54 10.13
C ALA A 169 -4.49 9.10 11.37
N ALA A 170 -3.91 9.24 12.56
CA ALA A 170 -4.55 8.97 13.85
C ALA A 170 -4.36 10.16 14.81
N PRO A 171 -5.25 11.17 14.75
CA PRO A 171 -5.17 12.33 15.62
C PRO A 171 -5.06 11.97 17.10
N GLY A 172 -4.09 12.56 17.79
CA GLY A 172 -3.80 12.30 19.21
C GLY A 172 -2.79 11.17 19.45
N PHE A 173 -2.38 10.43 18.42
CA PHE A 173 -1.29 9.45 18.54
C PHE A 173 0.07 10.12 18.33
N ALA A 174 0.86 10.25 19.40
CA ALA A 174 2.08 11.07 19.43
C ALA A 174 3.34 10.42 18.81
N ASP A 175 3.26 9.16 18.37
CA ASP A 175 4.43 8.37 17.96
C ASP A 175 4.28 7.84 16.52
N PRO A 176 4.19 8.71 15.49
CA PRO A 176 4.14 8.28 14.09
C PRO A 176 5.45 7.61 13.65
N GLU A 177 5.40 6.74 12.63
CA GLU A 177 6.60 6.00 12.18
C GLU A 177 7.56 6.88 11.35
N GLY A 178 7.01 7.82 10.57
CA GLY A 178 7.74 8.71 9.68
C GLY A 178 6.96 9.02 8.41
N ILE A 179 7.65 9.10 7.27
CA ILE A 179 7.08 9.44 5.96
C ILE A 179 7.46 8.45 4.86
N VAL A 180 6.64 8.42 3.81
CA VAL A 180 6.96 7.83 2.51
C VAL A 180 6.98 8.93 1.46
N LEU A 181 8.02 8.95 0.63
CA LEU A 181 8.15 9.84 -0.51
C LEU A 181 7.94 9.04 -1.79
N PHE A 182 6.95 9.42 -2.59
CA PHE A 182 6.78 8.92 -3.94
C PHE A 182 7.44 9.87 -4.93
N HIS A 183 8.48 9.42 -5.63
CA HIS A 183 9.17 10.22 -6.63
C HIS A 183 8.65 9.91 -8.03
N ALA A 184 7.81 10.78 -8.59
CA ALA A 184 7.01 10.50 -9.80
C ALA A 184 7.85 10.08 -11.02
N ARG A 185 9.00 10.74 -11.26
CA ARG A 185 9.87 10.40 -12.40
C ARG A 185 10.63 9.09 -12.24
N ALA A 186 10.85 8.64 -11.01
CA ALA A 186 11.55 7.40 -10.71
C ALA A 186 10.57 6.23 -10.60
N GLY A 187 9.30 6.51 -10.29
CA GLY A 187 8.32 5.49 -9.96
C GLY A 187 8.69 4.71 -8.70
N GLN A 188 9.43 5.34 -7.79
CA GLN A 188 9.99 4.69 -6.59
C GLN A 188 9.42 5.31 -5.32
N LEU A 189 9.27 4.46 -4.31
CA LEU A 189 8.92 4.84 -2.95
C LEU A 189 10.18 4.81 -2.08
N LEU A 190 10.43 5.89 -1.36
CA LEU A 190 11.49 6.01 -0.37
C LEU A 190 10.83 6.22 1.00
N LYS A 191 11.42 5.69 2.06
CA LYS A 191 10.91 5.90 3.43
C LYS A 191 11.94 6.62 4.28
N PHE A 192 11.47 7.52 5.13
CA PHE A 192 12.27 8.17 6.15
C PHE A 192 11.53 8.02 7.47
N THR A 193 12.10 7.26 8.40
CA THR A 193 11.47 6.86 9.66
C THR A 193 12.28 7.33 10.85
N PHE A 194 11.61 7.64 11.96
CA PHE A 194 12.29 8.08 13.18
C PHE A 194 13.13 6.97 13.83
N ASP A 195 12.72 5.71 13.69
CA ASP A 195 13.41 4.57 14.34
C ASP A 195 14.61 4.04 13.54
N ALA A 196 14.70 4.39 12.26
CA ALA A 196 15.78 3.92 11.40
C ALA A 196 16.72 5.07 11.08
N GLY A 197 17.71 5.27 11.95
CA GLY A 197 19.01 5.73 11.46
C GLY A 197 19.54 4.79 10.37
N PRO A 198 20.62 5.15 9.65
CA PRO A 198 21.25 4.27 8.68
C PRO A 198 21.47 2.89 9.32
N LYS A 199 21.02 1.82 8.65
CA LYS A 199 21.23 0.44 9.13
C LYS A 199 22.70 0.28 9.56
N GLY A 200 22.97 0.21 10.85
CA GLY A 200 24.32 -0.02 11.38
C GLY A 200 24.84 0.96 12.43
N GLN A 201 24.12 2.04 12.80
CA GLN A 201 24.52 2.85 13.94
C GLN A 201 23.52 2.67 15.09
N LYS A 202 23.89 1.81 16.04
CA LYS A 202 23.43 1.97 17.41
C LYS A 202 24.23 3.15 17.95
N GLU A 203 23.56 4.25 18.25
CA GLU A 203 24.19 5.27 19.08
C GLU A 203 24.46 4.63 20.45
N GLU A 204 25.74 4.63 20.85
CA GLU A 204 26.20 4.32 22.21
C GLU A 204 25.94 5.52 23.14
#